data_AF-A0A1W6KFR9-F1
#
_entry.id   AF-A0A1W6KFR9-F1
#
_cell.length_a   1.000
_cell.length_b   1.000
_cell.length_c   1.000
_cell.angle_alpha   90.00
_cell.angle_beta   90.00
_cell.angle_gamma   90.00
#
_symmetry.space_group_name_H-M   'P 1'
#
loop_
_entity.id
_entity.type
_entity.pdbx_description
1 polymer ?
#
loop_
_entity_poly.entity_id
_entity_poly.type
_entity_poly.pdbx_seq_one_letter_code
_entity_poly.pdbx_strand_id
1 'polypeptide(L)'
;MATFFEEFEARLKNERDAKTPQTNPLAASPCVKVCSIDGDVCVGCGRTLRELQDYGSANEQARIVINSMAKRRLTKLANRVR
;
A
#
# COMPACT_ATOMS: atom_id res chain seq x y z
N MET A 1 -11.50 17.19 38.61
CA MET A 1 -11.58 15.94 37.82
C MET A 1 -12.13 16.23 36.43
N ALA A 2 -11.39 16.98 35.59
CA ALA A 2 -11.84 17.32 34.23
C ALA A 2 -10.69 17.81 33.32
N THR A 3 -9.47 17.29 33.47
CA THR A 3 -8.31 17.77 32.68
C THR A 3 -7.42 16.65 32.13
N PHE A 4 -7.83 15.38 32.24
CA PHE A 4 -7.01 14.25 31.78
C PHE A 4 -7.60 13.56 30.53
N PHE A 5 -8.90 13.72 30.30
CA PHE A 5 -9.60 13.01 29.23
C PHE A 5 -9.62 13.79 27.89
N GLU A 6 -9.56 15.12 27.91
CA GLU A 6 -9.57 15.96 26.68
C GLU A 6 -8.23 16.00 25.93
N GLU A 7 -7.09 15.89 26.63
CA GLU A 7 -5.76 15.96 26.01
C GLU A 7 -5.38 14.69 25.22
N PHE A 8 -5.97 13.55 25.58
CA PHE A 8 -5.65 12.25 24.99
C PHE A 8 -6.30 12.05 23.61
N GLU A 9 -7.52 12.58 23.40
CA GLU A 9 -8.24 12.43 22.13
C GLU A 9 -7.76 13.40 21.03
N ALA A 10 -7.12 14.50 21.39
CA ALA A 10 -6.63 15.50 20.43
C ALA A 10 -5.38 15.03 19.65
N ARG A 11 -4.52 14.19 20.26
CA ARG A 11 -3.29 13.68 19.61
C ARG A 11 -3.55 12.56 18.60
N LEU A 12 -4.61 11.77 18.79
CA LEU A 12 -4.95 10.63 17.91
C LEU A 12 -5.59 11.02 16.56
N LYS A 13 -5.99 12.29 16.39
CA LYS A 13 -6.69 12.78 15.19
C LYS A 13 -5.79 13.28 14.05
N ASN A 14 -4.48 13.46 14.26
CA ASN A 14 -3.65 14.21 13.29
C ASN A 14 -2.56 13.40 12.53
N GLU A 15 -2.36 12.11 12.85
CA GLU A 15 -1.20 11.36 12.31
C GLU A 15 -1.54 10.27 11.28
N ARG A 16 -2.82 9.93 11.06
CA ARG A 16 -3.19 8.80 10.18
C ARG A 16 -3.37 9.14 8.70
N ASP A 17 -3.45 10.43 8.35
CA ASP A 17 -3.96 10.84 7.03
C ASP A 17 -2.94 11.56 6.13
N ALA A 18 -1.65 11.63 6.51
CA ALA A 18 -0.59 12.16 5.65
C ALA A 18 -0.21 11.22 4.49
N LYS A 19 -1.18 10.52 3.90
CA LYS A 19 -1.01 9.84 2.63
C LYS A 19 -0.95 10.92 1.55
N THR A 20 0.26 11.38 1.25
CA THR A 20 0.57 12.34 0.19
C THR A 20 -0.32 12.11 -1.04
N PRO A 21 -0.99 13.15 -1.57
CA PRO A 21 -1.78 13.02 -2.79
C PRO A 21 -0.84 12.57 -3.91
N GLN A 22 -0.99 11.33 -4.37
CA GLN A 22 -0.18 10.80 -5.45
C GLN A 22 -0.67 11.40 -6.76
N THR A 23 0.00 12.45 -7.21
CA THR A 23 -0.33 13.18 -8.45
C THR A 23 0.13 12.44 -9.71
N ASN A 24 0.94 11.39 -9.58
CA ASN A 24 1.43 10.59 -10.71
C ASN A 24 0.67 9.27 -10.87
N PRO A 25 0.00 9.04 -12.02
CA PRO A 25 -0.72 7.80 -12.33
C PRO A 25 0.16 6.54 -12.28
N LEU A 26 1.47 6.67 -12.52
CA LEU A 26 2.42 5.55 -12.46
C LEU A 26 2.80 5.16 -11.03
N ALA A 27 2.77 6.12 -10.11
CA ALA A 27 3.03 5.91 -8.69
C ALA A 27 1.75 5.48 -7.94
N ALA A 28 0.58 5.83 -8.48
CA ALA A 28 -0.72 5.47 -7.93
C ALA A 28 -0.83 3.96 -7.66
N SER A 29 -1.52 3.59 -6.57
CA SER A 29 -1.60 2.19 -6.17
C SER A 29 -2.53 1.43 -7.12
N PRO A 30 -2.05 0.39 -7.83
CA PRO A 30 -2.90 -0.46 -8.67
C PRO A 30 -3.73 -1.45 -7.83
N CYS A 31 -3.94 -1.15 -6.55
CA CYS A 31 -4.63 -2.05 -5.62
C CYS A 31 -6.13 -2.02 -5.92
N VAL A 32 -6.68 -3.18 -6.28
CA VAL A 32 -8.12 -3.40 -6.50
C VAL A 32 -8.93 -3.50 -5.20
N LYS A 33 -8.33 -3.18 -4.04
CA LYS A 33 -8.90 -3.33 -2.68
C LYS A 33 -9.37 -4.75 -2.36
N VAL A 34 -8.93 -5.74 -3.13
CA VAL A 34 -9.14 -7.17 -2.87
C VAL A 34 -7.78 -7.78 -2.61
N CYS A 35 -7.49 -8.09 -1.34
CA CYS A 35 -6.25 -8.75 -0.95
C CYS A 35 -6.48 -10.26 -0.86
N SER A 36 -5.80 -11.01 -1.71
CA SER A 36 -5.71 -12.47 -1.64
C SER A 36 -4.23 -12.81 -1.65
N ILE A 37 -3.70 -13.37 -0.56
CA ILE A 37 -2.27 -13.63 -0.40
C ILE A 37 -2.02 -15.12 -0.59
N ASP A 38 -1.09 -15.44 -1.48
CA ASP A 38 -0.57 -16.79 -1.68
C ASP A 38 0.92 -16.79 -1.26
N GLY A 39 1.20 -17.38 -0.10
CA GLY A 39 2.49 -17.27 0.58
C GLY A 39 2.82 -15.83 0.97
N ASP A 40 3.72 -15.19 0.22
CA ASP A 40 4.19 -13.82 0.46
C ASP A 40 3.74 -12.82 -0.61
N VAL A 41 2.97 -13.26 -1.61
CA VAL A 41 2.55 -12.43 -2.76
C VAL A 41 1.04 -12.30 -2.79
N CYS A 42 0.54 -11.07 -2.93
CA CYS A 42 -0.86 -10.80 -3.20
C CYS A 42 -1.18 -11.15 -4.65
N VAL A 43 -2.03 -12.16 -4.90
CA VAL A 43 -2.45 -12.56 -6.25
C VAL A 43 -3.41 -11.55 -6.90
N GLY A 44 -4.02 -10.65 -6.10
CA GLY A 44 -4.90 -9.60 -6.60
C GLY A 44 -4.16 -8.41 -7.23
N CYS A 45 -3.04 -7.98 -6.63
CA CYS A 45 -2.26 -6.83 -7.12
C CYS A 45 -0.82 -7.16 -7.52
N GLY A 46 -0.34 -8.37 -7.26
CA GLY A 46 1.02 -8.85 -7.59
C GLY A 46 2.13 -8.36 -6.65
N ARG A 47 1.80 -7.61 -5.59
CA ARG A 47 2.77 -7.07 -4.61
C ARG A 47 3.10 -8.10 -3.55
N THR A 48 4.33 -8.07 -3.02
CA THR A 48 4.67 -8.84 -1.82
C THR A 48 4.20 -8.16 -0.55
N LEU A 49 4.11 -8.91 0.55
CA LEU A 49 3.83 -8.36 1.89
C LEU A 49 4.81 -7.26 2.29
N ARG A 50 6.10 -7.47 2.02
CA ARG A 50 7.15 -6.47 2.29
C ARG A 50 6.95 -5.21 1.47
N GLU A 51 6.62 -5.35 0.19
CA GLU A 51 6.31 -4.21 -0.68
C GLU A 51 5.04 -3.47 -0.24
N LEU A 52 4.04 -4.16 0.31
CA LEU A 52 2.83 -3.55 0.87
C LEU A 52 3.15 -2.69 2.11
N GLN A 53 4.03 -3.18 2.98
CA GLN A 53 4.53 -2.44 4.14
C GLN A 53 5.36 -1.22 3.71
N ASP A 54 6.32 -1.44 2.82
CA ASP A 54 7.22 -0.40 2.33
C ASP A 54 6.47 0.64 1.49
N TYR A 55 5.38 0.30 0.80
CA TYR A 55 4.64 1.22 -0.06
C TYR A 55 4.05 2.43 0.68
N GLY A 56 3.71 2.26 1.96
CA GLY A 56 3.22 3.33 2.83
C GLY A 56 4.26 4.44 3.01
N SER A 57 5.52 4.05 3.25
CA SER A 57 6.66 4.95 3.46
C SER A 57 7.50 5.20 2.20
N ALA A 58 7.22 4.51 1.10
CA ALA A 58 7.98 4.61 -0.14
C ALA A 58 7.78 5.96 -0.84
N ASN A 59 8.89 6.50 -1.36
CA ASN A 59 8.91 7.65 -2.26
C ASN A 59 8.27 7.31 -3.60
N GLU A 60 7.92 8.34 -4.37
CA GLU A 60 7.26 8.19 -5.67
C GLU A 60 8.02 7.26 -6.64
N GLN A 61 9.34 7.40 -6.75
CA GLN A 61 10.14 6.52 -7.61
C GLN A 61 10.10 5.06 -7.13
N ALA A 62 10.18 4.83 -5.82
CA ALA A 62 10.09 3.50 -5.24
C ALA A 62 8.69 2.90 -5.49
N ARG A 63 7.62 3.70 -5.37
CA ARG A 63 6.25 3.28 -5.68
C ARG A 63 6.09 2.84 -7.13
N ILE A 64 6.67 3.59 -8.08
CA ILE A 64 6.68 3.24 -9.51
C ILE A 64 7.40 1.90 -9.74
N VAL A 65 8.57 1.72 -9.13
CA VAL A 65 9.35 0.47 -9.24
C VAL A 65 8.56 -0.71 -8.69
N ILE A 66 7.99 -0.56 -7.49
CA ILE A 66 7.17 -1.62 -6.87
C ILE A 66 5.96 -1.95 -7.76
N ASN A 67 5.26 -0.95 -8.30
CA ASN A 67 4.13 -1.15 -9.21
C ASN A 67 4.55 -1.93 -10.47
N SER A 68 5.69 -1.57 -11.07
CA SER A 68 6.24 -2.25 -12.25
C SER A 68 6.59 -3.71 -11.96
N MET A 69 7.24 -3.96 -10.82
CA MET A 69 7.59 -5.31 -10.37
C MET A 69 6.35 -6.15 -10.09
N ALA A 70 5.36 -5.58 -9.40
CA ALA A 70 4.09 -6.23 -9.11
C ALA A 70 3.35 -6.63 -10.39
N LYS A 71 3.31 -5.74 -11.39
CA LYS A 71 2.72 -6.03 -12.70
C LYS A 71 3.41 -7.21 -13.39
N ARG A 72 4.75 -7.27 -13.37
CA ARG A 72 5.51 -8.40 -13.92
C ARG A 72 5.17 -9.72 -13.21
N ARG A 73 5.03 -9.71 -11.88
CA ARG A 73 4.62 -10.91 -11.11
C ARG A 73 3.20 -11.32 -11.43
N LEU A 74 2.28 -10.35 -11.52
CA LEU A 74 0.89 -10.59 -11.90
C LEU A 74 0.79 -11.26 -13.27
N THR A 75 1.57 -10.80 -14.27
CA THR A 75 1.63 -11.46 -15.59
C THR A 75 2.11 -12.90 -15.50
N LYS A 76 3.14 -13.18 -14.67
CA LYS A 76 3.62 -14.55 -14.44
C LYS A 76 2.57 -15.43 -13.76
N LEU A 77 1.84 -14.88 -12.78
CA LEU A 77 0.75 -15.58 -12.08
C LEU A 77 -0.43 -15.83 -13.01
N ALA A 78 -0.84 -14.83 -13.79
CA ALA A 78 -1.91 -14.96 -14.78
C ALA A 78 -1.62 -16.07 -15.81
N ASN A 79 -0.35 -16.29 -16.15
CA ASN A 79 0.07 -17.38 -17.03
C ASN A 79 0.10 -18.76 -16.34
N ARG A 80 0.08 -18.85 -15.00
CA ARG A 80 0.00 -20.12 -14.28
C ARG A 80 -1.43 -20.59 -14.03
N VAL A 81 -2.37 -19.65 -13.98
CA VAL A 81 -3.80 -19.91 -13.68
C VAL A 81 -4.60 -20.18 -14.96
N ARG A 82 -3.93 -20.19 -16.12
CA ARG A 82 -4.53 -20.50 -17.44
C ARG A 82 -4.15 -21.91 -17.87
#